data_AF-A0A3B9PQF6-F1
#
_entry.id   AF-A0A3B9PQF6-F1
#
_cell.length_a   1.000
_cell.length_b   1.000
_cell.length_c   1.000
_cell.angle_alpha   90.00
_cell.angle_beta   90.00
_cell.angle_gamma   90.00
#
_symmetry.space_group_name_H-M   'P 1'
#
loop_
_entity.id
_entity.type
_entity.pdbx_description
1 polymer ?
#
loop_
_entity_poly.entity_id
_entity_poly.type
_entity_poly.pdbx_seq_one_letter_code
_entity_poly.pdbx_strand_id
1 'polypeptide(L)' 'MQRPGPMSPRPPAPIAATVLAAGLGRRLGNRPKATLEIDGRSILARLAGALREAGIEDISVVVGPY' A
#
# COMPACT_ATOMS: atom_id res chain seq x y z
N MET A 1 24.54 -37.95 14.17
CA MET A 1 23.47 -36.95 14.01
C MET A 1 24.06 -35.59 14.39
N GLN A 2 24.23 -34.65 13.45
CA GLN A 2 24.80 -33.33 13.74
C GLN A 2 23.68 -32.39 14.23
N ARG A 3 23.91 -31.67 15.33
CA ARG A 3 22.98 -30.64 15.83
C ARG A 3 23.01 -29.45 14.86
N PRO A 4 21.85 -28.89 14.44
CA PRO A 4 21.86 -27.67 13.64
C PRO A 4 22.57 -26.57 14.43
N GLY A 5 23.57 -25.94 13.81
CA GLY A 5 24.30 -24.82 14.39
C GLY A 5 23.38 -23.62 14.64
N PRO A 6 23.80 -22.66 15.47
CA PRO A 6 23.00 -21.47 15.76
C PRO A 6 22.66 -20.74 14.45
N MET A 7 21.37 -20.51 14.19
CA MET A 7 20.93 -19.70 13.05
C MET A 7 21.32 -18.25 13.29
N SER A 8 22.16 -17.69 12.41
CA SER A 8 22.40 -16.26 12.35
C SER A 8 21.08 -15.53 12.06
N PRO A 9 20.79 -14.39 12.72
CA PRO A 9 19.60 -13.62 12.40
C PRO A 9 19.65 -13.20 10.93
N ARG A 10 18.60 -13.56 10.19
CA ARG A 10 18.44 -13.13 8.80
C ARG A 10 18.16 -11.63 8.80
N PRO A 11 18.75 -10.85 7.88
CA PRO A 11 18.32 -9.47 7.70
C PRO A 11 16.80 -9.43 7.44
N PRO A 12 16.09 -8.40 7.93
CA PRO A 12 14.68 -8.25 7.68
C PRO A 12 14.42 -8.22 6.18
N ALA A 13 13.41 -8.96 5.74
CA ALA A 13 13.00 -8.93 4.35
C ALA A 13 12.45 -7.54 3.99
N PRO A 14 12.60 -7.07 2.74
CA PRO A 14 11.98 -5.84 2.28
C PRO A 14 10.46 -5.86 2.55
N ILE A 15 9.92 -4.72 2.98
CA ILE A 15 8.49 -4.54 3.22
C ILE A 15 7.86 -3.97 1.95
N ALA A 16 6.75 -4.56 1.52
CA ALA A 16 5.92 -4.07 0.40
C ALA A 16 4.50 -3.74 0.89
N ALA A 17 3.82 -2.86 0.16
CA ALA A 17 2.44 -2.48 0.43
C ALA A 17 1.54 -2.66 -0.80
N THR A 18 0.30 -3.07 -0.55
CA THR A 18 -0.76 -3.11 -1.56
C THR A 18 -1.93 -2.24 -1.13
N VAL A 19 -2.23 -1.22 -1.93
CA VAL A 19 -3.37 -0.33 -1.72
C VAL A 19 -4.57 -0.84 -2.53
N LEU A 20 -5.65 -1.22 -1.85
CA LEU A 20 -6.89 -1.66 -2.49
C LEU A 20 -7.76 -0.45 -2.86
N ALA A 21 -7.71 -0.02 -4.12
CA ALA A 21 -8.40 1.17 -4.64
C ALA A 21 -9.50 0.85 -5.67
N ALA A 22 -9.93 -0.41 -5.78
CA ALA A 22 -10.89 -0.88 -6.78
C ALA A 22 -12.38 -0.64 -6.45
N GLY A 23 -12.68 0.08 -5.37
CA GLY A 23 -14.06 0.33 -4.95
C GLY A 23 -14.76 1.40 -5.81
N LEU A 24 -15.97 1.08 -6.29
CA LEU A 24 -16.81 1.98 -7.11
C LEU A 24 -17.25 3.28 -6.40
N GLY A 25 -17.15 3.34 -5.07
CA GLY A 25 -17.58 4.53 -4.32
C GLY A 25 -19.09 4.81 -4.42
N ARG A 26 -19.94 3.77 -4.39
CA ARG A 26 -21.41 3.89 -4.51
C ARG A 26 -22.03 4.92 -3.55
N ARG A 27 -21.52 4.98 -2.31
CA ARG A 27 -21.97 5.96 -1.29
C ARG A 27 -21.46 7.39 -1.54
N LEU A 28 -20.57 7.56 -2.50
CA LEU A 28 -19.96 8.82 -2.93
C LEU A 28 -20.45 9.19 -4.35
N GLY A 29 -21.67 8.79 -4.71
CA GLY A 29 -22.25 9.09 -6.03
C GLY A 29 -21.54 8.37 -7.18
N ASN A 30 -21.09 7.13 -6.95
CA ASN A 30 -20.31 6.33 -7.91
C ASN A 30 -18.95 6.97 -8.29
N ARG A 31 -18.40 7.82 -7.42
CA ARG A 31 -17.04 8.35 -7.58
C ARG A 31 -16.05 7.50 -6.76
N PRO A 32 -15.03 6.89 -7.38
CA PRO A 32 -14.03 6.11 -6.65
C PRO A 32 -13.38 6.93 -5.53
N LYS A 33 -13.39 6.41 -4.30
CA LYS A 33 -12.89 7.14 -3.12
C LYS A 33 -11.43 7.59 -3.31
N ALA A 34 -10.62 6.76 -3.96
CA ALA A 34 -9.20 7.00 -4.19
C ALA A 34 -8.92 8.31 -4.97
N THR A 35 -9.86 8.78 -5.79
CA THR A 35 -9.72 10.00 -6.61
C THR A 35 -10.28 11.26 -5.94
N LEU A 36 -10.91 11.13 -4.76
CA LEU A 36 -11.37 12.30 -4.01
C LEU A 36 -10.18 13.12 -3.56
N GLU A 37 -10.31 14.44 -3.68
CA GLU A 37 -9.32 15.39 -3.23
C GLU A 37 -9.71 15.98 -1.88
N ILE A 38 -8.71 16.08 -1.02
CA ILE A 38 -8.74 16.87 0.21
C ILE A 38 -7.58 17.84 0.06
N ASP A 39 -7.76 19.14 0.29
CA ASP A 39 -6.70 20.17 0.12
C ASP A 39 -5.87 20.02 -1.18
N GLY A 40 -6.54 19.75 -2.32
CA GLY A 40 -5.89 19.64 -3.63
C GLY A 40 -5.02 18.39 -3.85
N ARG A 41 -5.05 17.40 -2.95
CA ARG A 41 -4.34 16.12 -3.13
C ARG A 41 -5.33 14.97 -3.06
N SER A 42 -5.19 13.98 -3.95
CA SER A 42 -6.05 12.80 -3.92
C SER A 42 -5.80 11.95 -2.66
N ILE A 43 -6.82 11.21 -2.22
CA ILE A 43 -6.69 10.24 -1.13
C ILE A 43 -5.61 9.20 -1.49
N LEU A 44 -5.54 8.74 -2.74
CA LEU A 44 -4.51 7.80 -3.19
C LEU A 44 -3.10 8.38 -3.04
N ALA A 45 -2.89 9.63 -3.47
CA ALA A 45 -1.59 10.28 -3.37
C ALA A 45 -1.16 10.50 -1.91
N ARG A 46 -2.11 10.78 -1.00
CA ARG A 46 -1.82 10.83 0.45
C ARG A 46 -1.37 9.47 0.99
N LEU A 47 -2.07 8.40 0.65
CA LEU A 47 -1.72 7.05 1.11
C LEU A 47 -0.36 6.60 0.58
N ALA A 48 -0.09 6.80 -0.70
CA ALA A 48 1.21 6.48 -1.30
C ALA A 48 2.34 7.31 -0.68
N GLY A 49 2.10 8.60 -0.40
CA GLY A 49 3.05 9.47 0.30
C GLY A 49 3.38 8.94 1.70
N ALA A 50 2.35 8.63 2.51
CA ALA A 50 2.53 8.11 3.86
C ALA A 50 3.29 6.77 3.89
N LEU A 51 3.06 5.88 2.90
CA LEU A 51 3.80 4.63 2.78
C LEU A 51 5.29 4.87 2.47
N ARG A 52 5.60 5.80 1.57
CA ARG A 52 6.99 6.19 1.27
C ARG A 52 7.68 6.87 2.46
N GLU A 53 6.96 7.75 3.16
CA GLU A 53 7.46 8.37 4.39
C GLU A 53 7.76 7.33 5.48
N ALA A 54 7.06 6.19 5.47
CA ALA A 54 7.33 5.04 6.33
C ALA A 54 8.44 4.11 5.83
N GLY A 55 9.12 4.43 4.72
CA GLY A 55 10.21 3.64 4.14
C GLY A 55 9.76 2.45 3.29
N ILE A 56 8.48 2.40 2.89
CA ILE A 56 7.95 1.36 2.02
C ILE A 56 8.02 1.85 0.57
N GLU A 57 8.99 1.33 -0.18
CA GLU A 57 9.21 1.73 -1.58
C GLU A 57 8.45 0.84 -2.58
N ASP A 58 8.28 -0.44 -2.26
CA ASP A 58 7.53 -1.38 -3.11
C ASP A 58 6.03 -1.24 -2.84
N ILE A 59 5.36 -0.40 -3.63
CA ILE A 59 3.94 -0.08 -3.50
C ILE A 59 3.20 -0.48 -4.77
N SER A 60 2.23 -1.36 -4.61
CA SER A 60 1.27 -1.74 -5.65
C SER A 60 -0.12 -1.17 -5.36
N VAL A 61 -0.89 -0.88 -6.41
CA VAL A 61 -2.27 -0.39 -6.27
C VAL A 61 -3.19 -1.28 -7.09
N VAL A 62 -4.23 -1.81 -6.45
CA VAL A 62 -5.28 -2.57 -7.13
C VAL A 62 -6.36 -1.58 -7.57
N VAL A 63 -6.59 -1.53 -8.88
CA VAL A 63 -7.61 -0.68 -9.50
C VAL A 63 -8.77 -1.53 -10.03
N GLY A 64 -9.97 -0.97 -10.01
CA GLY A 64 -11.19 -1.63 -10.47
C GLY A 64 -11.46 -1.34 -11.94
N PRO A 65 -12.45 -2.01 -12.56
CA PRO A 65 -12.94 -1.65 -13.88
C PRO A 65 -13.55 -0.24 -13.79
N TYR A 66 -13.01 0.69 -14.58
CA TYR A 66 -13.48 2.09 -14.63
C TYR A 66 -14.77 2.20 -15.43
#